data_AF-A0A419JD25-F1
#
_entry.id   AF-A0A419JD25-F1
#
_cell.length_a   1.000
_cell.length_b   1.000
_cell.length_c   1.000
_cell.angle_alpha   90.00
_cell.angle_beta   90.00
_cell.angle_gamma   90.00
#
_symmetry.space_group_name_H-M   'P 1'
#
loop_
_entity.id
_entity.type
_entity.pdbx_description
1 polymer ?
#
loop_
_entity_poly.entity_id
_entity_poly.type
_entity_poly.pdbx_seq_one_letter_code
_entity_poly.pdbx_strand_id
1 'polypeptide(L)'
;MREELPLSEKILQTLHNLCATAPNLARKSEELAQVLQLDIKEVERILDNYSQEGYVKSFVNNEGKKHYYLTGSGIIKVCALFT
;
A
#
# COMPACT_ATOMS: atom_id res chain seq x y z
N MET A 1 -9.52 -6.62 -23.07
CA MET A 1 -8.38 -5.73 -22.77
C MET A 1 -8.45 -5.49 -21.27
N ARG A 2 -7.52 -6.02 -20.46
CA ARG A 2 -7.53 -5.65 -19.03
C ARG A 2 -7.15 -4.17 -18.99
N GLU A 3 -8.06 -3.32 -18.55
CA GLU A 3 -7.72 -1.93 -18.27
C GLU A 3 -6.59 -1.95 -17.24
N GLU A 4 -5.51 -1.20 -17.51
CA GLU A 4 -4.46 -1.08 -16.53
C GLU A 4 -5.01 -0.34 -15.31
N LEU A 5 -4.97 -1.00 -14.15
CA LEU A 5 -5.33 -0.38 -12.90
C LEU A 5 -4.57 0.95 -12.73
N PRO A 6 -5.24 2.02 -12.26
CA PRO A 6 -4.60 3.24 -11.79
C PRO A 6 -3.42 2.92 -10.85
N LEU A 7 -2.37 3.74 -10.92
CA LEU A 7 -1.17 3.53 -10.12
C LEU A 7 -1.47 3.36 -8.63
N SER A 8 -2.39 4.17 -8.11
CA SER A 8 -2.78 4.11 -6.71
C SER A 8 -3.42 2.77 -6.33
N GLU A 9 -4.24 2.20 -7.21
CA GLU A 9 -4.86 0.89 -7.00
C GLU A 9 -3.82 -0.24 -7.11
N LYS A 10 -2.84 -0.11 -8.03
CA LYS A 10 -1.68 -1.04 -8.11
C LYS A 10 -0.89 -1.09 -6.80
N ILE A 11 -0.78 0.03 -6.06
CA ILE A 11 -0.10 0.06 -4.76
C ILE A 11 -0.89 -0.72 -3.69
N LEU A 12 -2.21 -0.51 -3.59
CA LEU A 12 -3.04 -1.26 -2.64
C LEU A 12 -3.05 -2.76 -2.99
N GLN A 13 -3.10 -3.09 -4.29
CA GLN A 13 -2.98 -4.46 -4.76
C GLN A 13 -1.66 -5.11 -4.34
N THR A 14 -0.56 -4.37 -4.43
CA THR A 14 0.77 -4.86 -4.04
C THR A 14 0.83 -5.15 -2.54
N LEU A 15 0.31 -4.25 -1.70
CA LEU A 15 0.20 -4.50 -0.26
C LEU A 15 -0.62 -5.77 0.05
N HIS A 16 -1.75 -5.94 -0.65
CA HIS A 16 -2.59 -7.13 -0.51
C HIS A 16 -1.83 -8.40 -0.91
N ASN A 17 -1.15 -8.39 -2.06
CA ASN A 17 -0.36 -9.52 -2.57
C ASN A 17 0.81 -9.89 -1.64
N LEU A 18 1.35 -8.91 -0.92
CA LEU A 18 2.42 -9.10 0.08
C LEU A 18 1.89 -9.44 1.47
N CYS A 19 0.57 -9.66 1.61
CA CYS A 19 -0.13 -9.94 2.87
C CYS A 19 0.09 -8.86 3.94
N ALA A 20 0.28 -7.60 3.54
CA ALA A 20 0.51 -6.48 4.44
C ALA A 20 -0.81 -6.05 5.10
N THR A 21 -1.36 -6.87 6.00
CA THR A 21 -2.71 -6.70 6.58
C THR A 21 -2.72 -6.51 8.10
N ALA A 22 -1.54 -6.45 8.72
CA ALA A 22 -1.34 -6.24 10.14
C ALA A 22 -0.02 -5.50 10.42
N PRO A 23 0.15 -4.84 11.58
CA PRO A 23 1.38 -4.10 11.89
C PRO A 23 2.67 -4.94 11.77
N ASN A 24 2.64 -6.20 12.19
CA ASN A 24 3.78 -7.12 12.11
C ASN A 24 4.04 -7.67 10.69
N LEU A 25 3.11 -7.44 9.75
CA LEU A 25 3.23 -7.81 8.33
C LEU A 25 3.40 -6.57 7.44
N ALA A 26 3.51 -5.39 8.03
CA ALA A 26 3.62 -4.13 7.31
C ALA A 26 4.88 -4.07 6.44
N ARG A 27 4.76 -3.42 5.28
CA ARG A 27 5.83 -3.35 4.27
C ARG A 27 6.47 -1.97 4.25
N LYS A 28 7.77 -1.96 3.98
CA LYS A 28 8.58 -0.75 3.88
C LYS A 28 8.24 0.03 2.61
N SER A 29 8.24 1.36 2.67
CA SER A 29 8.10 2.21 1.48
C SER A 29 9.13 1.83 0.40
N GLU A 30 10.38 1.56 0.81
CA GLU A 30 11.49 1.20 -0.06
C GLU A 30 11.23 -0.13 -0.79
N GLU A 31 10.68 -1.12 -0.09
CA GLU A 31 10.35 -2.43 -0.65
C GLU A 31 9.24 -2.30 -1.71
N LEU A 32 8.19 -1.52 -1.39
CA LEU A 32 7.09 -1.26 -2.31
C LEU A 32 7.55 -0.49 -3.55
N ALA A 33 8.38 0.53 -3.37
CA ALA A 33 8.99 1.30 -4.46
C ALA A 33 9.82 0.41 -5.38
N GLN A 34 10.60 -0.53 -4.82
CA GLN A 34 11.38 -1.49 -5.60
C GLN A 34 10.49 -2.46 -6.39
N VAL A 35 9.46 -3.04 -5.76
CA VAL A 35 8.53 -3.98 -6.42
C VAL A 35 7.79 -3.32 -7.57
N LEU A 36 7.39 -2.05 -7.39
CA LEU A 36 6.60 -1.30 -8.37
C LEU A 36 7.45 -0.51 -9.37
N GLN A 37 8.78 -0.46 -9.18
CA GLN A 37 9.70 0.39 -9.94
C GLN A 37 9.29 1.88 -9.94
N LEU A 38 8.94 2.38 -8.75
CA LEU A 38 8.50 3.77 -8.54
C LEU A 38 9.48 4.54 -7.67
N ASP A 39 9.38 5.87 -7.72
CA ASP A 39 10.03 6.72 -6.73
C ASP A 39 9.38 6.51 -5.35
N ILE A 40 10.21 6.41 -4.31
CA ILE A 40 9.75 6.19 -2.93
C ILE A 40 8.80 7.29 -2.46
N LYS A 41 9.06 8.56 -2.82
CA LYS A 41 8.22 9.68 -2.39
C LYS A 41 6.85 9.61 -3.03
N GLU A 42 6.76 9.09 -4.24
CA GLU A 42 5.48 8.89 -4.92
C GLU A 42 4.67 7.77 -4.26
N VAL A 43 5.31 6.66 -3.89
CA VAL A 43 4.68 5.59 -3.12
C VAL A 43 4.16 6.12 -1.78
N GLU A 44 5.00 6.85 -1.04
CA GLU A 44 4.61 7.42 0.25
C GLU A 44 3.48 8.43 0.12
N ARG A 45 3.53 9.33 -0.87
CA ARG A 45 2.48 10.31 -1.14
C ARG A 45 1.12 9.63 -1.38
N ILE A 46 1.10 8.57 -2.19
CA ILE A 46 -0.14 7.84 -2.48
C ILE A 46 -0.64 7.10 -1.23
N LEU A 47 0.25 6.42 -0.52
CA LEU A 47 -0.11 5.68 0.69
C LEU A 47 -0.57 6.60 1.83
N ASP A 48 -0.02 7.80 1.93
CA ASP A 48 -0.45 8.82 2.89
C ASP A 48 -1.87 9.32 2.59
N ASN A 49 -2.21 9.53 1.32
CA ASN A 49 -3.58 9.84 0.94
C ASN A 49 -4.54 8.71 1.33
N TYR A 50 -4.16 7.45 1.04
CA TYR A 50 -4.96 6.31 1.48
C TYR A 50 -5.02 6.10 2.99
N SER A 51 -4.01 6.58 3.72
CA SER A 51 -4.01 6.61 5.17
C SER A 51 -5.04 7.62 5.69
N GLN A 52 -5.12 8.80 5.07
CA GLN A 52 -6.15 9.80 5.36
C GLN A 52 -7.57 9.29 5.04
N GLU A 53 -7.72 8.49 3.98
CA GLU A 53 -8.99 7.83 3.62
C GLU A 53 -9.31 6.60 4.48
N GLY A 54 -8.37 6.16 5.33
CA GLY A 54 -8.55 5.03 6.26
C GLY A 54 -8.37 3.64 5.64
N TYR A 55 -7.87 3.53 4.40
CA TYR A 55 -7.61 2.26 3.72
C TYR A 55 -6.27 1.64 4.11
N VAL A 56 -5.32 2.46 4.55
CA VAL A 56 -3.99 2.04 4.98
C VAL A 56 -3.71 2.60 6.36
N LYS A 57 -2.87 1.93 7.13
CA LYS A 57 -2.22 2.51 8.32
C LYS A 57 -0.72 2.49 8.13
N SER A 58 -0.06 3.50 8.70
CA SER A 58 1.39 3.63 8.66
C SER A 58 1.99 3.77 10.06
N PHE A 59 3.22 3.32 10.21
CA PHE A 59 4.05 3.64 11.38
C PHE A 59 5.52 3.78 10.95
N VAL A 60 6.30 4.48 11.78
CA VAL A 60 7.74 4.58 11.61
C VAL A 60 8.38 3.62 12.61
N ASN A 61 9.30 2.77 12.14
CA ASN A 61 10.03 1.86 13.00
C ASN A 61 11.21 2.56 13.70
N ASN A 62 11.94 1.83 14.55
CA ASN A 62 13.10 2.37 15.28
C ASN A 62 14.27 2.80 14.38
N GLU A 63 14.29 2.39 13.11
CA GLU A 63 15.29 2.81 12.12
C GLU A 63 14.88 4.08 11.35
N GLY A 64 13.74 4.69 11.70
CA GLY A 64 13.19 5.83 10.98
C GLY A 64 12.52 5.46 9.65
N LYS A 65 12.30 4.17 9.37
CA LYS A 65 11.70 3.70 8.12
C LYS A 65 10.18 3.58 8.23
N LYS A 66 9.50 4.10 7.23
CA LYS A 66 8.04 4.11 7.16
C LYS A 66 7.51 2.77 6.65
N HIS A 67 6.54 2.22 7.37
CA HIS A 67 5.91 0.95 7.09
C HIS A 67 4.41 1.14 6.92
N TYR A 68 3.79 0.38 6.01
CA TYR A 68 2.38 0.46 5.70
C TYR A 68 1.72 -0.92 5.71
N TYR A 69 0.46 -0.97 6.13
CA TYR A 69 -0.40 -2.15 6.03
C TYR A 69 -1.85 -1.74 5.77
N LEU A 70 -2.59 -2.59 5.07
CA LEU A 70 -4.01 -2.42 4.78
C LEU A 70 -4.84 -2.53 6.05
N THR A 71 -5.87 -1.70 6.14
CA THR A 71 -6.96 -1.88 7.09
C THR A 71 -8.01 -2.84 6.52
N GLY A 72 -9.04 -3.19 7.30
CA GLY A 72 -10.18 -3.95 6.78
C GLY A 72 -10.88 -3.27 5.60
N SER A 73 -11.06 -1.95 5.64
CA SER A 73 -11.64 -1.19 4.51
C SER A 73 -10.70 -1.18 3.30
N GLY A 74 -9.38 -1.13 3.51
CA GLY A 74 -8.41 -1.24 2.42
C GLY A 74 -8.45 -2.58 1.72
N ILE A 75 -8.58 -3.68 2.48
CA ILE A 75 -8.75 -5.03 1.93
C ILE A 75 -10.03 -5.09 1.08
N ILE A 76 -11.16 -4.62 1.61
CA ILE A 76 -12.43 -4.59 0.88
C ILE A 76 -12.30 -3.79 -0.43
N LYS A 77 -11.65 -2.61 -0.39
CA LYS A 77 -11.42 -1.78 -1.58
C LYS A 77 -10.62 -2.51 -2.64
N VAL A 78 -9.56 -3.21 -2.27
CA VAL A 78 -8.75 -4.01 -3.22
C VAL A 78 -9.56 -5.17 -3.79
N CYS A 79 -10.31 -5.90 -2.94
CA CYS A 79 -11.14 -7.01 -3.40
C CYS A 79 -12.20 -6.55 -4.42
N ALA A 80 -12.76 -5.35 -4.25
CA ALA A 80 -13.74 -4.78 -5.17
C ALA A 80 -13.19 -4.52 -6.58
N LEU A 81 -11.86 -4.45 -6.77
CA LEU A 81 -11.23 -4.30 -8.09
C LEU A 81 -11.36 -5.54 -8.99
N PHE A 82 -11.76 -6.68 -8.42
CA PHE A 82 -11.83 -7.97 -9.12
C PHE A 82 -13.27 -8.48 -9.36
N THR A 83 -14.27 -7.68 -9.02
CA THR A 83 -15.71 -7.98 -9.19
C THR A 83 -16.35 -7.02 -10.16
#